data_AF-A0A8K0XAW9-F1
#
_entry.id   AF-A0A8K0XAW9-F1
#
_cell.length_a   1.000
_cell.length_b   1.000
_cell.length_c   1.000
_cell.angle_alpha   90.00
_cell.angle_beta   90.00
_cell.angle_gamma   90.00
#
_symmetry.space_group_name_H-M   'P 1'
#
loop_
_entity.id
_entity.type
_entity.pdbx_description
1 polymer ?
#
loop_
_entity_poly.entity_id
_entity_poly.type
_entity_poly.pdbx_seq_one_letter_code
_entity_poly.pdbx_strand_id
1 'polypeptide(L)'
;MAATVSGETTSPNGHAYVESTPASSTPTIDVSFERPNLDLSSSSQPLWPHRLSASFSAMADQIAAASQTLALVPPAAFSGSEVSTEFAALKSRLESIEKTQERLSAEFDALKAQFSEIEKERGPGLVELEKKLNELTDIVKLDQQRLVARLQNSRATVMKAPLKTPILANGKPAPGFPSTRGEFEHITKERYEALLKAYGLPLKGDTEAKRDALRAFAGIPQDGQ
;
A
#
# COMPACT_ATOMS: atom_id res chain seq x y z
N MET A 1 -24.73 37.68 -79.83
CA MET A 1 -25.99 37.73 -79.07
C MET A 1 -25.64 37.38 -77.63
N ALA A 2 -25.38 38.39 -76.81
CA ALA A 2 -26.27 38.94 -75.76
C ALA A 2 -26.13 38.11 -74.45
N ALA A 3 -25.35 38.56 -73.46
CA ALA A 3 -25.63 39.59 -72.44
C ALA A 3 -26.37 39.02 -71.19
N THR A 4 -25.65 38.90 -70.05
CA THR A 4 -25.88 39.61 -68.76
C THR A 4 -26.89 38.89 -67.85
N VAL A 5 -26.64 38.64 -66.55
CA VAL A 5 -26.95 39.56 -65.42
C VAL A 5 -26.40 39.01 -64.10
N SER A 6 -25.80 39.92 -63.33
CA SER A 6 -25.35 39.82 -61.93
C SER A 6 -26.51 39.89 -60.92
N GLY A 7 -26.30 39.42 -59.69
CA GLY A 7 -27.22 39.66 -58.58
C GLY A 7 -26.60 39.37 -57.21
N GLU A 8 -25.98 40.39 -56.65
CA GLU A 8 -25.48 40.51 -55.27
C GLU A 8 -26.59 41.12 -54.39
N THR A 9 -26.86 40.56 -53.21
CA THR A 9 -27.56 41.29 -52.14
C THR A 9 -27.04 40.89 -50.76
N THR A 10 -26.95 41.91 -49.93
CA THR A 10 -26.19 42.07 -48.68
C THR A 10 -27.15 42.20 -47.49
N SER A 11 -26.81 41.53 -46.36
CA SER A 11 -27.14 41.89 -44.95
C SER A 11 -28.62 41.87 -44.45
N PRO A 12 -28.92 42.04 -43.13
CA PRO A 12 -28.18 41.78 -41.88
C PRO A 12 -29.02 41.13 -40.73
N ASN A 13 -28.35 40.80 -39.62
CA ASN A 13 -28.78 40.78 -38.20
C ASN A 13 -30.14 40.20 -37.76
N GLY A 14 -30.06 39.25 -36.82
CA GLY A 14 -31.16 38.87 -35.92
C GLY A 14 -30.66 38.02 -34.77
N HIS A 15 -30.25 38.66 -33.68
CA HIS A 15 -29.95 38.02 -32.40
C HIS A 15 -31.16 37.25 -31.86
N ALA A 16 -30.94 35.99 -31.45
CA ALA A 16 -31.70 35.37 -30.39
C ALA A 16 -30.75 34.51 -29.55
N TYR A 17 -30.44 35.02 -28.35
CA TYR A 17 -29.92 34.24 -27.25
C TYR A 17 -30.90 33.11 -26.95
N VAL A 18 -30.44 31.87 -27.07
CA VAL A 18 -31.02 30.75 -26.31
C VAL A 18 -29.86 30.06 -25.61
N GLU A 19 -29.70 30.46 -24.36
CA GLU A 19 -28.95 29.75 -23.36
C GLU A 19 -29.64 28.40 -23.14
N SER A 20 -28.96 27.34 -23.55
CA SER A 20 -29.34 25.96 -23.24
C SER A 20 -28.05 25.25 -22.91
N THR A 21 -27.74 25.24 -21.63
CA THR A 21 -26.84 24.29 -20.98
C THR A 21 -27.29 22.86 -21.30
N PRO A 22 -26.54 22.07 -22.10
CA PRO A 22 -26.69 20.63 -22.03
C PRO A 22 -26.07 20.17 -20.71
N ALA A 23 -26.93 19.64 -19.86
CA ALA A 23 -26.56 19.00 -18.61
C ALA A 23 -25.43 17.99 -18.85
N SER A 24 -24.41 18.14 -18.02
CA SER A 24 -23.49 17.12 -17.56
C SER A 24 -24.11 15.71 -17.60
N SER A 25 -23.51 14.84 -18.39
CA SER A 25 -23.57 13.39 -18.20
C SER A 25 -22.23 12.81 -18.66
N THR A 26 -21.16 13.27 -18.02
CA THR A 26 -20.00 12.40 -17.85
C THR A 26 -20.49 11.19 -17.06
N PRO A 27 -20.26 9.95 -17.52
CA PRO A 27 -20.36 8.80 -16.64
C PRO A 27 -19.26 8.95 -15.59
N THR A 28 -19.57 9.64 -14.50
CA THR A 28 -18.87 9.47 -13.24
C THR A 28 -19.11 8.03 -12.87
N ILE A 29 -18.14 7.18 -13.20
CA ILE A 29 -18.04 5.86 -12.59
C ILE A 29 -17.86 6.18 -11.10
N ASP A 30 -18.98 6.14 -10.39
CA ASP A 30 -19.02 6.05 -8.94
C ASP A 30 -18.43 4.70 -8.57
N VAL A 31 -17.09 4.63 -8.64
CA VAL A 31 -16.36 3.67 -7.85
C VAL A 31 -16.43 4.23 -6.44
N SER A 32 -17.58 4.00 -5.80
CA SER A 32 -17.69 3.88 -4.37
C SER A 32 -16.81 2.70 -3.97
N PHE A 33 -15.49 2.92 -4.02
CA PHE A 33 -14.58 2.32 -3.08
C PHE A 33 -15.08 2.84 -1.74
N GLU A 34 -15.92 2.03 -1.09
CA GLU A 34 -15.91 1.94 0.36
C GLU A 34 -14.45 1.93 0.75
N ARG A 35 -13.95 3.11 1.16
CA ARG A 35 -12.69 3.18 1.86
C ARG A 35 -12.94 2.31 3.07
N PRO A 36 -12.22 1.19 3.26
CA PRO A 36 -12.19 0.60 4.58
C PRO A 36 -11.76 1.73 5.49
N ASN A 37 -12.65 2.11 6.40
CA ASN A 37 -12.39 3.08 7.44
C ASN A 37 -11.39 2.38 8.37
N LEU A 38 -10.12 2.35 7.93
CA LEU A 38 -8.99 1.99 8.73
C LEU A 38 -8.77 3.18 9.65
N ASP A 39 -9.60 3.21 10.69
CA ASP A 39 -9.34 3.96 11.89
C ASP A 39 -8.08 3.37 12.55
N LEU A 40 -6.93 3.72 11.98
CA LEU A 40 -5.61 3.42 12.51
C LEU A 40 -5.12 4.55 13.43
N SER A 41 -6.02 5.44 13.87
CA SER A 41 -5.66 6.66 14.59
C SER A 41 -5.76 6.57 16.11
N SER A 42 -6.37 5.52 16.66
CA SER A 42 -6.19 5.16 18.08
C SER A 42 -5.12 4.09 18.25
N SER A 43 -3.97 4.25 17.58
CA SER A 43 -2.77 3.51 17.99
C SER A 43 -2.51 3.88 19.43
N SER A 44 -2.76 2.91 20.32
CA SER A 44 -2.38 2.92 21.72
C SER A 44 -0.90 3.27 21.80
N GLN A 45 -0.61 4.58 21.87
CA GLN A 45 0.71 5.08 22.18
C GLN A 45 1.14 4.32 23.43
N PRO A 46 2.27 3.59 23.39
CA PRO A 46 2.66 2.79 24.52
C PRO A 46 2.75 3.73 25.73
N LEU A 47 1.95 3.54 26.78
CA LEU A 47 1.96 4.42 27.96
C LEU A 47 3.24 4.24 28.79
N TRP A 48 4.11 3.30 28.40
CA TRP A 48 5.31 2.91 29.12
C TRP A 48 6.41 3.99 29.15
N PRO A 49 6.73 4.74 28.07
CA PRO A 49 7.78 5.76 28.14
C PRO A 49 7.40 6.84 29.15
N HIS A 50 6.10 7.14 29.25
CA HIS A 50 5.58 8.11 30.20
C HIS A 50 5.67 7.61 31.65
N ARG A 51 5.40 6.32 31.89
CA ARG A 51 5.55 5.69 33.22
C ARG A 51 7.00 5.58 33.66
N LEU A 52 7.90 5.18 32.77
CA LEU A 52 9.33 5.09 33.05
C LEU A 52 9.94 6.47 33.31
N SER A 53 9.58 7.46 32.49
CA SER A 53 10.04 8.84 32.67
C SER A 53 9.53 9.44 33.99
N ALA A 54 8.28 9.17 34.38
CA ALA A 54 7.74 9.58 35.67
C ALA A 54 8.46 8.89 36.85
N SER A 55 8.77 7.60 36.73
CA SER A 55 9.53 6.83 37.73
C SER A 55 10.95 7.39 37.91
N PHE A 56 11.68 7.65 36.82
CA PHE A 56 13.02 8.22 36.89
C PHE A 56 13.03 9.63 37.46
N SER A 57 12.04 10.46 37.10
CA SER A 57 11.92 11.83 37.64
C SER A 57 11.68 11.81 39.15
N ALA A 58 10.75 10.97 39.63
CA ALA A 58 10.50 10.82 41.06
C ALA A 58 11.74 10.32 41.83
N MET A 59 12.53 9.43 41.22
CA MET A 59 13.77 8.93 41.83
C MET A 59 14.86 10.00 41.87
N ALA A 60 14.99 10.80 40.82
CA ALA A 60 15.92 11.93 40.77
C ALA A 60 15.60 12.99 41.83
N ASP A 61 14.30 13.30 42.01
CA ASP A 61 13.85 14.24 43.05
C ASP A 61 14.16 13.73 44.46
N GLN A 62 13.99 12.43 44.70
CA GLN A 62 14.32 11.81 45.98
C GLN A 62 15.82 11.87 46.28
N ILE A 63 16.68 11.64 45.29
CA ILE A 63 18.14 11.73 45.44
C ILE A 63 18.55 13.18 45.71
N ALA A 64 18.03 14.13 44.94
CA ALA A 64 18.34 15.54 45.10
C ALA A 64 17.93 16.06 46.49
N ALA A 65 16.70 15.73 46.94
CA ALA A 65 16.23 16.09 48.26
C ALA A 65 17.11 15.49 49.37
N ALA A 66 17.50 14.21 49.23
CA ALA A 66 18.37 13.55 50.18
C ALA A 66 19.76 14.21 50.26
N SER A 67 20.36 14.54 49.11
CA SER A 67 21.66 15.23 49.05
C SER A 67 21.63 16.60 49.73
N GLN A 68 20.53 17.35 49.57
CA GLN A 68 20.37 18.64 50.25
C GLN A 68 20.22 18.51 51.77
N THR A 69 19.46 17.51 52.25
CA THR A 69 19.38 17.23 53.69
C THR A 69 20.74 16.87 54.28
N LEU A 70 21.55 16.07 53.58
CA LEU A 70 22.91 15.70 54.03
C LEU A 70 23.85 16.91 54.09
N ALA A 71 23.70 17.88 53.17
CA ALA A 71 24.54 19.07 53.13
C ALA A 71 24.26 20.07 54.26
N LEU A 72 23.07 20.01 54.89
CA LEU A 72 22.66 20.92 55.95
C LEU A 72 22.99 20.42 57.37
N VAL A 73 23.53 19.20 57.51
CA VAL A 73 23.88 18.62 58.82
C VAL A 73 25.11 19.36 59.39
N PRO A 74 24.98 20.11 60.51
CA PRO A 74 26.09 20.84 61.10
C PRO A 74 27.11 19.86 61.72
N PRO A 75 28.43 20.05 61.53
CA PRO A 75 29.45 19.14 62.09
C PRO A 75 29.52 19.12 63.63
N ALA A 76 28.79 19.99 64.33
CA ALA A 76 28.79 20.11 65.79
C ALA A 76 27.61 19.42 66.50
N ALA A 77 26.66 18.81 65.78
CA ALA A 77 25.44 18.20 66.34
C ALA A 77 25.53 16.68 66.60
N PHE A 78 26.73 16.12 66.78
CA PHE A 78 26.91 14.70 67.14
C PHE A 78 26.66 14.45 68.63
N SER A 79 25.45 14.77 69.11
CA SER A 79 24.92 14.15 70.32
C SER A 79 24.28 12.83 69.91
N GLY A 80 24.73 11.70 70.48
CA GLY A 80 24.49 10.34 69.97
C GLY A 80 23.03 9.88 69.78
N SER A 81 22.04 10.67 70.20
CA SER A 81 20.62 10.38 70.01
C SER A 81 20.10 10.74 68.62
N GLU A 82 20.47 11.90 68.05
CA GLU A 82 19.96 12.35 66.74
C GLU A 82 20.53 11.50 65.59
N VAL A 83 21.82 11.18 65.67
CA VAL A 83 22.51 10.31 64.69
C VAL A 83 21.83 8.94 64.57
N SER A 84 21.32 8.40 65.67
CA SER A 84 20.62 7.11 65.67
C SER A 84 19.29 7.19 64.92
N THR A 85 18.57 8.30 65.04
CA THR A 85 17.30 8.52 64.32
C THR A 85 17.51 8.75 62.82
N GLU A 86 18.54 9.51 62.44
CA GLU A 86 18.90 9.71 61.04
C GLU A 86 19.39 8.41 60.38
N PHE A 87 20.17 7.60 61.11
CA PHE A 87 20.61 6.30 60.62
C PHE A 87 19.44 5.32 60.41
N ALA A 88 18.47 5.32 61.33
CA ALA A 88 17.24 4.52 61.16
C ALA A 88 16.42 4.99 59.94
N ALA A 89 16.32 6.31 59.72
CA ALA A 89 15.63 6.87 58.55
C ALA A 89 16.35 6.54 57.24
N LEU A 90 17.69 6.61 57.22
CA LEU A 90 18.51 6.24 56.07
C LEU A 90 18.35 4.76 55.73
N LYS A 91 18.35 3.89 56.75
CA LYS A 91 18.13 2.45 56.58
C LYS A 91 16.77 2.15 55.97
N SER A 92 15.70 2.75 56.49
CA SER A 92 14.35 2.61 55.96
C SER A 92 14.26 3.06 54.48
N ARG A 93 14.98 4.13 54.12
CA ARG A 93 15.07 4.59 52.72
C ARG A 93 15.81 3.61 51.83
N LEU A 94 16.94 3.06 52.28
CA LEU A 94 17.69 2.03 51.55
C LEU A 94 16.83 0.79 51.28
N GLU A 95 16.10 0.30 52.28
CA GLU A 95 15.15 -0.81 52.13
C GLU A 95 14.04 -0.47 51.12
N SER A 96 13.55 0.77 51.11
CA SER A 96 12.58 1.23 50.11
C SER A 96 13.16 1.26 48.69
N ILE A 97 14.42 1.65 48.53
CA ILE A 97 15.12 1.69 47.23
C ILE A 97 15.35 0.27 46.71
N GLU A 98 15.77 -0.64 47.58
CA GLU A 98 15.98 -2.05 47.23
C GLU A 98 14.68 -2.69 46.73
N LYS A 99 13.56 -2.43 47.43
CA LYS A 99 12.24 -2.90 47.02
C LYS A 99 11.77 -2.32 45.67
N THR A 100 12.07 -1.06 45.38
CA THR A 100 11.76 -0.49 44.06
C THR A 100 12.66 -1.06 42.97
N GLN A 101 13.93 -1.34 43.25
CA GLN A 101 14.83 -2.01 42.29
C GLN A 101 14.35 -3.42 41.97
N GLU A 102 13.96 -4.21 42.97
CA GLU A 102 13.41 -5.56 42.77
C GLU A 102 12.15 -5.52 41.90
N ARG A 103 11.25 -4.56 42.18
CA ARG A 103 10.06 -4.35 41.36
C ARG A 103 10.41 -3.96 39.93
N LEU A 104 11.36 -3.04 39.72
CA LEU A 104 11.78 -2.62 38.39
C LEU A 104 12.42 -3.79 37.61
N SER A 105 13.21 -4.64 38.25
CA SER A 105 13.73 -5.85 37.60
C SER A 105 12.62 -6.79 37.17
N ALA A 106 11.61 -7.01 38.02
CA ALA A 106 10.47 -7.85 37.67
C ALA A 106 9.63 -7.26 36.52
N GLU A 107 9.42 -5.93 36.52
CA GLU A 107 8.74 -5.23 35.41
C GLU A 107 9.54 -5.33 34.11
N PHE A 108 10.88 -5.24 34.16
CA PHE A 108 11.76 -5.40 32.99
C PHE A 108 11.72 -6.82 32.42
N ASP A 109 11.76 -7.85 33.27
CA ASP A 109 11.67 -9.24 32.84
C ASP A 109 10.30 -9.55 32.19
N ALA A 110 9.22 -9.00 32.75
CA ALA A 110 7.88 -9.11 32.16
C ALA A 110 7.79 -8.43 30.79
N LEU A 111 8.38 -7.23 30.64
CA LEU A 111 8.49 -6.52 29.37
C LEU A 111 9.27 -7.34 28.33
N LYS A 112 10.39 -7.92 28.73
CA LYS A 112 11.22 -8.75 27.86
C LYS A 112 10.43 -9.97 27.35
N ALA A 113 9.64 -10.62 28.21
CA ALA A 113 8.77 -11.71 27.82
C ALA A 113 7.69 -11.27 26.81
N GLN A 114 7.07 -10.11 27.02
CA GLN A 114 6.09 -9.56 26.08
C GLN A 114 6.70 -9.24 24.71
N PHE A 115 7.90 -8.66 24.68
CA PHE A 115 8.60 -8.39 23.41
C PHE A 115 8.91 -9.68 22.64
N SER A 116 9.39 -10.71 23.32
CA SER A 116 9.63 -12.02 22.69
C SER A 116 8.35 -12.67 22.15
N GLU A 117 7.21 -12.46 22.80
CA GLU A 117 5.91 -12.95 22.32
C GLU A 117 5.46 -12.21 21.05
N ILE A 118 5.57 -10.87 21.05
CA ILE A 118 5.24 -10.04 19.89
C ILE A 118 6.14 -10.38 18.70
N GLU A 119 7.43 -10.62 18.91
CA GLU A 119 8.34 -11.04 17.83
C GLU A 119 7.96 -12.41 17.24
N LYS A 120 7.52 -13.35 18.08
CA LYS A 120 7.02 -14.65 17.61
C LYS A 120 5.73 -14.53 16.82
N GLU A 121 4.80 -13.68 17.27
CA GLU A 121 3.50 -13.49 16.62
C GLU A 121 3.63 -12.71 15.30
N ARG A 122 4.53 -11.71 15.26
CA ARG A 122 4.76 -10.85 14.09
C ARG A 122 5.72 -11.47 13.06
N GLY A 123 6.55 -12.41 13.49
CA GLY A 123 7.59 -13.06 12.68
C GLY A 123 7.10 -13.74 11.39
N PRO A 124 6.18 -14.72 11.45
CA PRO A 124 5.75 -15.44 10.24
C PRO A 124 4.92 -14.56 9.29
N GLY A 125 4.12 -13.64 9.84
CA GLY A 125 3.26 -12.76 9.04
C GLY A 125 4.04 -11.77 8.16
N LEU A 126 5.16 -11.23 8.65
CA LEU A 126 5.99 -10.31 7.87
C LEU A 126 6.69 -11.01 6.70
N VAL A 127 7.18 -12.23 6.90
CA VAL A 127 7.83 -13.01 5.82
C VAL A 127 6.83 -13.39 4.74
N GLU A 128 5.62 -13.80 5.11
CA GLU A 128 4.54 -14.07 4.15
C GLU A 128 4.12 -12.81 3.39
N LEU A 129 4.05 -11.67 4.07
CA LEU A 129 3.72 -10.39 3.46
C LEU A 129 4.80 -9.95 2.47
N GLU A 130 6.07 -10.06 2.84
CA GLU A 130 7.20 -9.77 1.96
C GLU A 130 7.20 -10.67 0.73
N LYS A 131 6.91 -11.97 0.91
CA LYS A 131 6.74 -12.91 -0.20
C LYS A 131 5.61 -12.47 -1.14
N LYS A 132 4.43 -12.13 -0.62
CA LYS A 132 3.29 -11.65 -1.42
C LYS A 132 3.61 -10.34 -2.14
N LEU A 133 4.37 -9.44 -1.51
CA LEU A 133 4.81 -8.17 -2.11
C LEU A 133 5.76 -8.41 -3.29
N ASN A 134 6.71 -9.33 -3.12
CA ASN A 134 7.62 -9.71 -4.20
C ASN A 134 6.88 -10.39 -5.37
N GLU A 135 5.97 -11.32 -5.08
CA GLU A 135 5.11 -11.94 -6.11
C GLU A 135 4.30 -10.89 -6.89
N LEU A 136 3.70 -9.91 -6.20
CA LEU A 136 2.96 -8.83 -6.85
C LEU A 136 3.86 -7.92 -7.69
N THR A 137 5.06 -7.62 -7.19
CA THR A 137 6.05 -6.81 -7.91
C THR A 137 6.46 -7.48 -9.22
N ASP A 138 6.65 -8.80 -9.22
CA ASP A 138 6.99 -9.55 -10.42
C ASP A 138 5.83 -9.59 -11.43
N ILE A 139 4.59 -9.70 -10.97
CA ILE A 139 3.39 -9.60 -11.81
C ILE A 139 3.32 -8.24 -12.51
N VAL A 140 3.54 -7.14 -11.77
CA VAL A 140 3.50 -5.78 -12.33
C VAL A 140 4.62 -5.56 -13.35
N LYS A 141 5.84 -6.01 -13.06
CA LYS A 141 6.97 -5.91 -14.01
C LYS A 141 6.68 -6.66 -15.31
N LEU A 142 6.12 -7.87 -15.20
CA LEU A 142 5.74 -8.67 -16.35
C LEU A 142 4.64 -7.98 -17.18
N ASP A 143 3.61 -7.43 -16.54
CA ASP A 143 2.54 -6.74 -17.25
C ASP A 143 3.04 -5.46 -17.93
N GLN A 144 3.93 -4.70 -17.28
CA GLN A 144 4.59 -3.55 -17.89
C GLN A 144 5.36 -3.91 -19.15
N GLN A 145 6.03 -5.07 -19.18
CA GLN A 145 6.72 -5.57 -20.38
C GLN A 145 5.74 -5.99 -21.48
N ARG A 146 4.58 -6.53 -21.11
CA ARG A 146 3.50 -6.92 -22.06
C ARG A 146 2.75 -5.72 -22.62
N LEU A 147 2.67 -4.62 -21.88
CA LEU A 147 1.89 -3.44 -22.23
C LEU A 147 2.24 -2.88 -23.61
N VAL A 148 3.53 -2.85 -23.97
CA VAL A 148 3.97 -2.34 -25.29
C VAL A 148 3.38 -3.17 -26.43
N ALA A 149 3.33 -4.50 -26.29
CA ALA A 149 2.71 -5.37 -27.28
C ALA A 149 1.19 -5.15 -27.34
N ARG A 150 0.52 -5.07 -26.17
CA ARG A 150 -0.93 -4.85 -26.08
C ARG A 150 -1.34 -3.52 -26.72
N LEU A 151 -0.59 -2.44 -26.49
CA LEU A 151 -0.83 -1.13 -27.08
C LEU A 151 -0.60 -1.10 -28.59
N GLN A 152 0.36 -1.88 -29.10
CA GLN A 152 0.56 -1.99 -30.55
C GLN A 152 -0.56 -2.82 -31.19
N ASN A 153 -0.98 -3.90 -30.53
CA ASN A 153 -2.08 -4.76 -30.99
C ASN A 153 -3.43 -4.04 -30.97
N SER A 154 -3.65 -3.09 -30.05
CA SER A 154 -4.91 -2.35 -29.98
C SER A 154 -5.14 -1.47 -31.21
N ARG A 155 -4.09 -1.20 -31.99
CA ARG A 155 -4.16 -0.46 -33.25
C ARG A 155 -4.37 -1.37 -34.47
N ALA A 156 -4.33 -2.69 -34.30
CA ALA A 156 -4.49 -3.66 -35.38
C ALA A 156 -5.97 -3.84 -35.74
N THR A 157 -6.59 -2.83 -36.37
CA THR A 157 -8.02 -2.85 -36.74
C THR A 157 -8.31 -3.63 -38.03
N VAL A 158 -7.28 -3.89 -38.84
CA VAL A 158 -7.40 -4.55 -40.16
C VAL A 158 -6.85 -5.98 -40.11
N MET A 159 -7.44 -6.92 -40.83
CA MET A 159 -7.03 -8.34 -40.84
C MET A 159 -5.55 -8.56 -41.18
N LYS A 160 -4.95 -7.74 -42.04
CA LYS A 160 -3.53 -7.86 -42.40
C LYS A 160 -2.57 -7.15 -41.44
N ALA A 161 -3.08 -6.49 -40.40
CA ALA A 161 -2.25 -5.75 -39.47
C ALA A 161 -1.35 -6.71 -38.67
N PRO A 162 -0.04 -6.40 -38.55
CA PRO A 162 0.89 -7.24 -37.80
C PRO A 162 0.57 -7.18 -36.31
N LEU A 163 0.69 -8.32 -35.64
CA LEU A 163 0.55 -8.43 -34.20
C LEU A 163 1.92 -8.61 -33.55
N LYS A 164 2.09 -8.00 -32.38
CA LYS A 164 3.24 -8.21 -31.50
C LYS A 164 2.86 -9.19 -30.40
N THR A 165 3.69 -10.21 -30.22
CA THR A 165 3.50 -11.23 -29.19
C THR A 165 3.77 -10.68 -27.80
N PRO A 166 2.80 -10.71 -26.87
CA PRO A 166 3.08 -10.47 -25.45
C PRO A 166 4.06 -11.52 -24.94
N ILE A 167 5.04 -11.10 -24.14
CA ILE A 167 6.04 -12.02 -23.59
C ILE A 167 5.43 -12.94 -22.51
N LEU A 168 5.97 -14.14 -22.39
CA LEU A 168 5.64 -15.09 -21.33
C LEU A 168 6.37 -14.74 -20.02
N ALA A 169 6.02 -15.44 -18.94
CA ALA A 169 6.71 -15.31 -17.65
C ALA A 169 8.23 -15.57 -17.72
N ASN A 170 8.68 -16.34 -18.72
CA ASN A 170 10.09 -16.63 -18.98
C ASN A 170 10.79 -15.55 -19.84
N GLY A 171 10.13 -14.43 -20.15
CA GLY A 171 10.64 -13.36 -21.01
C GLY A 171 10.65 -13.68 -22.51
N LYS A 172 10.28 -14.91 -22.92
CA LYS A 172 10.26 -15.32 -24.33
C LYS A 172 8.88 -15.11 -24.95
N PRO A 173 8.79 -14.88 -26.27
CA PRO A 173 7.52 -14.92 -26.99
C PRO A 173 6.86 -16.29 -26.91
N ALA A 174 5.53 -16.32 -26.89
CA ALA A 174 4.79 -17.59 -26.95
C ALA A 174 4.99 -18.28 -28.31
N PRO A 175 5.31 -19.59 -28.33
CA PRO A 175 5.48 -20.32 -29.58
C PRO A 175 4.16 -20.39 -30.33
N GLY A 176 4.20 -20.12 -31.63
CA GLY A 176 3.00 -20.13 -32.46
C GLY A 176 2.01 -19.01 -32.11
N PHE A 177 2.46 -17.87 -31.58
CA PHE A 177 1.59 -16.69 -31.56
C PHE A 177 1.29 -16.22 -33.01
N PRO A 178 0.06 -15.80 -33.34
CA PRO A 178 -0.28 -15.32 -34.68
C PRO A 178 0.54 -14.08 -35.08
N SER A 179 0.97 -14.02 -36.34
CA SER A 179 1.75 -12.89 -36.84
C SER A 179 0.87 -11.72 -37.29
N THR A 180 -0.40 -11.99 -37.61
CA THR A 180 -1.40 -11.01 -38.05
C THR A 180 -2.74 -11.21 -37.36
N ARG A 181 -3.59 -10.16 -37.38
CA ARG A 181 -4.97 -10.26 -36.86
C ARG A 181 -5.80 -11.32 -37.57
N GLY A 182 -5.69 -11.42 -38.89
CA GLY A 182 -6.43 -12.40 -39.68
C GLY A 182 -6.03 -13.82 -39.30
N GLU A 183 -4.74 -14.09 -39.06
CA GLU A 183 -4.30 -15.37 -38.53
C GLU A 183 -4.88 -15.64 -37.15
N PHE A 184 -4.93 -14.64 -36.27
CA PHE A 184 -5.51 -14.77 -34.93
C PHE A 184 -6.96 -15.25 -35.00
N GLU A 185 -7.80 -14.63 -35.82
CA GLU A 185 -9.23 -15.00 -35.93
C GLU A 185 -9.46 -16.43 -36.45
N HIS A 186 -8.48 -17.01 -37.17
CA HIS A 186 -8.59 -18.32 -37.79
C HIS A 186 -7.70 -19.39 -37.14
N ILE A 187 -7.14 -19.17 -35.95
CA ILE A 187 -6.36 -20.23 -35.29
C ILE A 187 -7.26 -21.37 -34.81
N THR A 188 -6.68 -22.58 -34.79
CA THR A 188 -7.39 -23.77 -34.32
C THR A 188 -7.65 -23.71 -32.82
N LYS A 189 -8.69 -24.42 -32.37
CA LYS A 189 -9.02 -24.55 -30.94
C LYS A 189 -7.83 -25.01 -30.10
N GLU A 190 -7.06 -25.99 -30.60
CA GLU A 190 -5.87 -26.51 -29.93
C GLU A 190 -4.81 -25.42 -29.72
N ARG A 191 -4.64 -24.54 -30.71
CA ARG A 191 -3.69 -23.43 -30.64
C ARG A 191 -4.14 -22.35 -29.65
N TYR A 192 -5.44 -22.04 -29.56
CA TYR A 192 -5.97 -21.19 -28.50
C TYR A 192 -5.67 -21.76 -27.12
N GLU A 193 -5.92 -23.06 -26.91
CA GLU A 193 -5.66 -23.71 -25.62
C GLU A 193 -4.18 -23.73 -25.26
N ALA A 194 -3.30 -23.97 -26.23
CA ALA A 194 -1.85 -23.89 -26.03
C ALA A 194 -1.40 -22.48 -25.61
N LEU A 195 -1.94 -21.43 -26.26
CA LEU A 195 -1.63 -20.04 -25.93
C LEU A 195 -2.18 -19.64 -24.56
N LEU A 196 -3.44 -19.98 -24.25
CA LEU A 196 -4.04 -19.72 -22.93
C LEU A 196 -3.24 -20.40 -21.82
N LYS A 197 -2.84 -21.66 -22.02
CA LYS A 197 -1.99 -22.40 -21.08
C LYS A 197 -0.63 -21.74 -20.91
N ALA A 198 0.00 -21.29 -22.00
CA ALA A 198 1.29 -20.60 -21.94
C ALA A 198 1.21 -19.28 -21.15
N TYR A 199 0.13 -18.51 -21.32
CA TYR A 199 -0.09 -17.25 -20.62
C TYR A 199 -0.66 -17.39 -19.20
N GLY A 200 -0.99 -18.61 -18.76
CA GLY A 200 -1.61 -18.85 -17.45
C GLY A 200 -3.06 -18.35 -17.37
N LEU A 201 -3.75 -18.27 -18.50
CA LEU A 201 -5.15 -17.83 -18.57
C LEU A 201 -6.10 -19.01 -18.33
N PRO A 202 -7.34 -18.76 -17.84
CA PRO A 202 -8.32 -19.80 -17.64
C PRO A 202 -8.64 -20.57 -18.94
N LEU A 203 -8.61 -21.91 -18.88
CA LEU A 203 -8.95 -22.79 -20.02
C LEU A 203 -10.44 -23.15 -20.10
N LYS A 204 -11.28 -22.53 -19.26
CA LYS A 204 -12.72 -22.79 -19.18
C LYS A 204 -13.46 -22.02 -20.29
N GLY A 205 -14.59 -22.57 -20.72
CA GLY A 205 -15.43 -21.97 -21.77
C GLY A 205 -15.34 -22.69 -23.12
N ASP A 206 -16.19 -22.26 -24.04
CA ASP A 206 -16.18 -22.68 -25.44
C ASP A 206 -15.04 -21.99 -26.21
N THR A 207 -14.90 -22.33 -27.50
CA THR A 207 -13.83 -21.78 -28.35
C THR A 207 -13.92 -20.25 -28.46
N GLU A 208 -15.14 -19.70 -28.46
CA GLU A 208 -15.37 -18.27 -28.52
C GLU A 208 -14.93 -17.56 -27.24
N ALA A 209 -15.33 -18.05 -26.06
CA ALA A 209 -14.86 -17.50 -24.78
C ALA A 209 -13.32 -17.57 -24.65
N LYS A 210 -12.71 -18.65 -25.13
CA LYS A 210 -11.24 -18.81 -25.16
C LYS A 210 -10.58 -17.79 -26.08
N ARG A 211 -11.14 -17.59 -27.27
CA ARG A 211 -10.69 -16.57 -28.23
C ARG A 211 -10.80 -15.18 -27.61
N ASP A 212 -11.92 -14.86 -27.00
CA ASP A 212 -12.18 -13.55 -26.41
C ASP A 212 -11.26 -13.26 -25.22
N ALA A 213 -11.02 -14.26 -24.35
CA ALA A 213 -10.05 -14.15 -23.26
C ALA A 213 -8.63 -13.87 -23.78
N LEU A 214 -8.20 -14.59 -24.82
CA LEU A 214 -6.90 -14.37 -25.43
C LEU A 214 -6.84 -13.02 -26.16
N ARG A 215 -7.93 -12.60 -26.80
CA ARG A 215 -8.07 -11.32 -27.51
C ARG A 215 -7.90 -10.16 -26.53
N ALA A 216 -8.64 -10.19 -25.41
CA ALA A 216 -8.56 -9.19 -24.35
C ALA A 216 -7.17 -9.14 -23.69
N PHE A 217 -6.56 -10.31 -23.46
CA PHE A 217 -5.20 -10.39 -22.93
C PHE A 217 -4.17 -9.79 -23.91
N ALA A 218 -4.24 -10.13 -25.19
CA ALA A 218 -3.31 -9.64 -26.20
C ALA A 218 -3.54 -8.18 -26.60
N GLY A 219 -4.65 -7.57 -26.17
CA GLY A 219 -5.01 -6.19 -26.52
C GLY A 219 -5.48 -6.03 -27.96
N ILE A 220 -6.08 -7.05 -28.56
CA ILE A 220 -6.56 -7.01 -29.96
C ILE A 220 -8.02 -6.48 -29.96
N PRO A 221 -8.41 -5.54 -30.82
CA PRO A 221 -9.78 -5.04 -30.86
C PRO A 221 -10.74 -6.07 -31.47
N GLN A 222 -11.99 -6.08 -31.03
CA GLN A 222 -13.05 -6.88 -31.67
C GLN A 222 -13.40 -6.33 -33.06
N ASP A 223 -13.93 -7.16 -33.95
CA ASP A 223 -14.49 -6.68 -35.22
C ASP A 223 -15.79 -5.91 -34.94
N GLY A 224 -15.89 -4.66 -35.37
CA GLY A 224 -17.14 -3.87 -35.30
C GLY A 224 -17.28 -2.88 -34.14
N GLN A 225 -16.18 -2.51 -33.46
CA GLN A 225 -16.09 -1.31 -32.61
C GLN A 225 -15.15 -0.26 -33.19
#